data_AF-A0A2N7Y5Q6-F1
#
_entry.id   AF-A0A2N7Y5Q6-F1
#
_cell.length_a   1.000
_cell.length_b   1.000
_cell.length_c   1.000
_cell.angle_alpha   90.00
_cell.angle_beta   90.00
_cell.angle_gamma   90.00
#
_symmetry.space_group_name_H-M   'P 1'
#
loop_
_entity.id
_entity.type
_entity.pdbx_description
1 polymer ?
#
loop_
_entity_poly.entity_id
_entity_poly.type
_entity_poly.pdbx_seq_one_letter_code
_entity_poly.pdbx_strand_id
1 'polypeptide(L)'
;MKGGYVALEDKEAAVTLVSTGSEVSICLEAVKYLKDNNDIKVRVVSMPCVEVFDAQDKEYRLSVIPDGIPAMSVEVMSTLGWE
;
A
#
# COMPACT_ATOMS: atom_id res chain seq x y z
N MET A 1 13.08 9.19 9.11
CA MET A 1 12.45 8.55 7.93
C MET A 1 11.38 7.58 8.42
N LYS A 2 10.36 7.28 7.61
CA LYS A 2 9.18 6.53 8.05
C LYS A 2 9.09 5.08 7.57
N GLY A 3 9.94 4.64 6.63
CA GLY A 3 10.00 3.26 6.14
C GLY A 3 8.88 2.88 5.17
N GLY A 4 7.66 3.37 5.41
CA GLY A 4 6.51 3.30 4.52
C GLY A 4 5.58 4.50 4.69
N TYR A 5 4.85 4.86 3.64
CA TYR A 5 3.96 6.02 3.63
C TYR A 5 2.87 5.90 2.55
N VAL A 6 1.80 6.68 2.71
CA VAL A 6 0.71 6.75 1.72
C VAL A 6 1.18 7.52 0.50
N ALA A 7 1.30 6.84 -0.63
CA ALA A 7 1.66 7.44 -1.91
C ALA A 7 0.42 8.01 -2.62
N LEU A 8 -0.74 7.38 -2.43
CA LEU A 8 -2.03 7.88 -2.89
C LEU A 8 -3.11 7.50 -1.87
N GLU A 9 -3.82 8.51 -1.35
CA GLU A 9 -4.88 8.31 -0.36
C GLU A 9 -6.26 8.25 -1.02
N ASP A 10 -7.09 7.31 -0.56
CA ASP A 10 -8.53 7.31 -0.78
C ASP A 10 -9.20 6.73 0.48
N LYS A 11 -9.96 7.56 1.18
CA LYS A 11 -10.60 7.20 2.45
C LYS A 11 -11.75 6.20 2.29
N GLU A 12 -12.24 6.05 1.06
CA GLU A 12 -13.30 5.11 0.69
C GLU A 12 -12.72 3.92 -0.08
N ALA A 13 -11.40 3.71 0.01
CA ALA A 13 -10.73 2.59 -0.64
C ALA A 13 -11.29 1.24 -0.16
N ALA A 14 -11.59 0.37 -1.11
CA ALA A 14 -11.95 -1.02 -0.84
C ALA A 14 -10.72 -1.90 -0.60
N VAL A 15 -9.53 -1.45 -1.02
CA VAL A 15 -8.26 -2.17 -0.87
C VAL A 15 -7.08 -1.20 -0.79
N THR A 16 -6.08 -1.55 0.00
CA THR A 16 -4.78 -0.88 0.06
C THR A 16 -3.73 -1.71 -0.68
N LEU A 17 -3.16 -1.17 -1.76
CA LEU A 17 -2.00 -1.76 -2.41
C LEU A 17 -0.73 -1.30 -1.71
N VAL A 18 0.07 -2.25 -1.23
CA VAL A 18 1.36 -1.99 -0.57
C VAL A 18 2.47 -2.45 -1.50
N SER A 19 3.38 -1.55 -1.88
CA SER A 19 4.38 -1.87 -2.90
C SER A 19 5.72 -1.20 -2.64
N THR A 20 6.77 -1.71 -3.28
CA THR A 20 8.15 -1.29 -3.12
C THR A 20 8.75 -0.95 -4.49
N GLY A 21 9.81 -0.14 -4.50
CA GLY A 21 10.60 0.12 -5.71
C GLY A 21 9.79 0.52 -6.95
N SER A 22 9.99 -0.23 -8.04
CA SER A 22 9.34 -0.02 -9.34
C SER A 22 7.86 -0.36 -9.37
N GLU A 23 7.38 -1.22 -8.48
CA GLU A 23 5.99 -1.69 -8.52
C GLU A 23 5.01 -0.63 -7.98
N VAL A 24 5.51 0.42 -7.30
CA VAL A 24 4.69 1.56 -6.87
C VAL A 24 4.03 2.25 -8.06
N SER A 25 4.74 2.42 -9.19
CA SER A 25 4.13 3.03 -10.38
C SER A 25 3.06 2.12 -11.00
N ILE A 26 3.27 0.80 -10.96
CA ILE A 26 2.27 -0.18 -11.40
C ILE A 26 1.01 -0.09 -10.53
N CYS A 27 1.17 0.07 -9.21
CA CYS A 27 0.03 0.26 -8.30
C CYS A 27 -0.73 1.57 -8.58
N LEU A 28 -0.03 2.65 -8.92
CA LEU A 28 -0.66 3.91 -9.30
C LEU A 28 -1.46 3.80 -10.62
N GLU A 29 -0.95 3.05 -11.60
CA GLU A 29 -1.69 2.73 -12.82
C GLU A 29 -2.90 1.84 -12.53
N ALA A 30 -2.75 0.86 -11.63
CA ALA A 30 -3.82 -0.02 -11.20
C ALA A 30 -4.99 0.74 -10.56
N VAL A 31 -4.72 1.82 -9.80
CA VAL A 31 -5.79 2.68 -9.25
C VAL A 31 -6.71 3.18 -10.36
N LYS A 32 -6.13 3.71 -11.45
CA LYS A 32 -6.92 4.19 -12.58
C LYS A 32 -7.68 3.07 -13.25
N TYR A 33 -7.02 1.94 -13.51
CA TYR A 33 -7.64 0.78 -14.15
C TYR A 33 -8.84 0.25 -13.35
N LEU A 34 -8.67 0.05 -12.04
CA LEU A 34 -9.69 -0.50 -11.15
C LEU A 34 -10.86 0.46 -10.97
N LYS A 35 -10.59 1.77 -10.92
CA LYS A 35 -11.64 2.78 -10.93
C LYS A 35 -12.44 2.75 -12.24
N ASP A 36 -11.76 2.82 -13.37
CA ASP A 36 -12.40 2.97 -14.69
C ASP A 36 -13.16 1.71 -15.13
N ASN A 37 -12.70 0.52 -14.74
CA ASN A 37 -13.26 -0.76 -15.22
C ASN A 37 -14.11 -1.50 -14.18
N ASN A 38 -13.94 -1.21 -12.90
CA ASN A 38 -14.60 -1.96 -11.82
C ASN A 38 -15.29 -1.07 -10.77
N ASP A 39 -15.18 0.26 -10.85
CA ASP A 39 -15.64 1.21 -9.82
C ASP A 39 -15.04 0.91 -8.43
N ILE A 40 -13.81 0.37 -8.41
CA ILE A 40 -13.09 0.05 -7.18
C ILE A 40 -12.15 1.20 -6.85
N LYS A 41 -12.35 1.81 -5.67
CA LYS A 41 -11.45 2.80 -5.09
C LYS A 41 -10.29 2.10 -4.40
N VAL A 42 -9.09 2.62 -4.61
CA VAL A 42 -7.84 1.98 -4.19
C VAL A 42 -6.92 3.00 -3.55
N ARG A 43 -6.33 2.60 -2.43
CA ARG A 43 -5.27 3.33 -1.74
C ARG A 43 -3.92 2.71 -2.09
N VAL A 44 -2.87 3.53 -2.19
CA VAL A 44 -1.50 3.05 -2.49
C VAL A 44 -0.54 3.47 -1.38
N VAL A 45 0.23 2.51 -0.89
CA VAL A 45 1.30 2.66 0.09
C VAL A 45 2.63 2.29 -0.57
N SER A 46 3.63 3.16 -0.43
CA SER A 46 5.01 2.86 -0.77
C SER A 46 5.75 2.39 0.49
N MET A 47 6.42 1.24 0.42
CA MET A 47 7.10 0.57 1.54
C MET A 47 8.59 0.33 1.24
N PRO A 48 9.44 1.37 1.10
CA PRO A 48 10.85 1.19 0.76
C PRO A 48 11.70 0.46 1.81
N CYS A 49 11.29 0.41 3.07
CA CYS A 49 12.01 -0.33 4.12
C CYS A 49 11.06 -0.75 5.24
N VAL A 50 10.76 -2.05 5.28
CA VAL A 50 9.84 -2.67 6.24
C VAL A 50 10.37 -2.52 7.67
N GLU A 51 11.67 -2.72 7.89
CA GLU A 51 12.26 -2.64 9.24
C GLU A 51 12.12 -1.25 9.86
N VAL A 52 12.29 -0.20 9.04
CA VAL A 52 12.10 1.18 9.50
C VAL A 52 10.62 1.49 9.73
N PHE A 53 9.73 0.90 8.95
CA PHE A 53 8.28 1.05 9.12
C PHE A 53 7.79 0.34 10.38
N ASP A 54 8.25 -0.88 10.64
CA ASP A 54 7.92 -1.68 11.82
C ASP A 54 8.39 -1.02 13.11
N ALA A 55 9.50 -0.30 13.06
CA ALA A 55 10.00 0.51 14.17
C ALA A 55 9.15 1.77 14.45
N GLN A 56 8.19 2.12 13.58
CA GLN A 56 7.29 3.25 13.84
C GLN A 56 6.24 2.90 14.91
N ASP A 57 5.75 3.95 15.58
CA ASP A 57 4.66 3.81 16.53
C ASP A 57 3.41 3.20 15.88
N LYS A 58 2.58 2.56 16.70
CA LYS A 58 1.38 1.84 16.23
C LYS A 58 0.40 2.77 15.53
N GLU A 59 0.26 4.00 16.03
CA GLU A 59 -0.66 4.99 15.47
C GLU A 59 -0.25 5.35 14.03
N TYR A 60 1.03 5.56 13.78
CA TYR A 60 1.57 5.81 12.46
C TYR A 60 1.39 4.62 11.53
N ARG A 61 1.73 3.40 11.99
CA ARG A 61 1.55 2.19 11.17
C ARG A 61 0.09 2.00 10.76
N LEU A 62 -0.85 2.19 11.67
CA LEU A 62 -2.29 2.17 11.39
C LEU A 62 -2.73 3.34 10.51
N SER A 63 -2.08 4.50 10.59
CA SER A 63 -2.36 5.61 9.68
C SER A 63 -1.94 5.30 8.23
N VAL A 64 -1.00 4.36 8.02
CA VAL A 64 -0.45 3.97 6.71
C VAL A 64 -1.09 2.68 6.18
N ILE A 65 -1.35 1.69 7.02
CA ILE A 65 -2.07 0.45 6.69
C ILE A 65 -3.18 0.30 7.74
N PRO A 66 -4.37 0.87 7.51
CA PRO A 66 -5.45 0.87 8.49
C PRO A 66 -6.12 -0.51 8.62
N ASP A 67 -6.54 -0.84 9.83
CA ASP A 67 -7.37 -2.02 10.09
C ASP A 67 -8.73 -1.90 9.37
N GLY A 68 -9.28 -3.04 8.97
CA GLY A 68 -10.62 -3.12 8.36
C GLY A 68 -10.68 -2.84 6.86
N ILE A 69 -9.57 -2.42 6.24
CA ILE A 69 -9.41 -2.35 4.78
C ILE A 69 -8.42 -3.45 4.37
N PRO A 70 -8.79 -4.38 3.47
CA PRO A 70 -7.86 -5.39 2.97
C PRO A 70 -6.59 -4.78 2.39
N ALA A 71 -5.44 -5.36 2.70
CA ALA A 71 -4.15 -4.98 2.14
C ALA A 71 -3.64 -6.08 1.18
N MET A 72 -3.05 -5.68 0.05
CA MET A 72 -2.43 -6.58 -0.90
C MET A 72 -1.03 -6.06 -1.25
N SER A 73 -0.01 -6.89 -1.07
CA SER A 73 1.37 -6.56 -1.43
C SER A 73 1.61 -6.77 -2.93
N VAL A 74 2.47 -5.93 -3.52
CA VAL A 74 2.90 -6.03 -4.93
C VAL A 74 4.39 -5.77 -5.03
N GLU A 75 5.16 -6.82 -5.33
CA GLU A 75 6.60 -6.78 -5.48
C GLU A 75 7.04 -7.89 -6.46
N VAL A 76 8.04 -7.60 -7.31
CA VAL A 76 8.57 -8.58 -8.29
C VAL A 76 9.65 -9.50 -7.70
N MET A 77 9.41 -9.99 -6.49
CA MET A 77 10.29 -10.92 -5.76
C MET A 77 9.47 -11.93 -4.94
N SER A 78 10.07 -12.53 -3.91
CA SER A 78 9.41 -13.52 -3.06
C SER A 78 8.28 -12.89 -2.26
N THR A 79 7.18 -13.63 -2.08
CA THR A 79 6.09 -13.23 -1.18
C THR A 79 6.41 -13.50 0.30
N LEU A 80 7.49 -14.21 0.60
CA LEU A 80 7.90 -14.53 1.98
C LEU A 80 8.12 -13.23 2.77
N GLY A 81 7.37 -13.06 3.86
CA GLY A 81 7.40 -11.86 4.72
C GLY A 81 6.29 -10.84 4.44
N TRP A 82 5.47 -11.06 3.40
CA TRP A 82 4.31 -10.23 3.07
C TRP A 82 2.95 -10.79 3.53
N GLU A 83 2.93 -11.96 4.17
CA GLU A 83 1.72 -12.59 4.71
C GLU A 83 1.11 -11.83 5.92
#